data_AF-A0A1C5XWS6-F1
#
_entry.id   AF-A0A1C5XWS6-F1
#
_cell.length_a   1.000
_cell.length_b   1.000
_cell.length_c   1.000
_cell.angle_alpha   90.00
_cell.angle_beta   90.00
_cell.angle_gamma   90.00
#
_symmetry.space_group_name_H-M   'P 1'
#
loop_
_entity.id
_entity.type
_entity.pdbx_description
1 polymer ?
#
loop_
_entity_poly.entity_id
_entity_poly.type
_entity_poly.pdbx_seq_one_letter_code
_entity_poly.pdbx_strand_id
1 'polypeptide(L)' 'MKSLLKNLGVILIIIGAVILIACFATENVNNNTILGTSFVLIIVGLISYILINKRITD' A
#
# COMPACT_ATOMS: atom_id res chain seq x y z
N MET A 1 -4.69 -18.94 6.56
CA MET A 1 -3.72 -18.16 5.75
C MET A 1 -4.27 -17.69 4.39
N LYS A 2 -5.22 -18.40 3.77
CA LYS A 2 -5.84 -17.97 2.48
C LYS A 2 -6.47 -16.57 2.55
N SER A 3 -7.10 -16.22 3.68
CA SER A 3 -7.70 -14.88 3.89
C SER A 3 -6.66 -13.76 4.00
N LEU A 4 -5.52 -13.99 4.67
CA LEU A 4 -4.45 -12.98 4.76
C LEU A 4 -3.83 -12.71 3.39
N LEU A 5 -3.59 -13.75 2.61
CA LEU A 5 -3.09 -13.63 1.23
C LEU A 5 -4.06 -12.84 0.35
N LYS A 6 -5.37 -13.15 0.42
CA LYS A 6 -6.42 -12.45 -0.33
C LYS A 6 -6.48 -10.95 -0.02
N ASN A 7 -6.13 -10.56 1.20
CA ASN A 7 -6.18 -9.16 1.64
C ASN A 7 -4.80 -8.47 1.62
N LEU A 8 -3.74 -9.16 1.19
CA LEU A 8 -2.37 -8.66 1.28
C LEU A 8 -2.16 -7.35 0.51
N GLY A 9 -2.73 -7.24 -0.70
CA GLY A 9 -2.65 -6.01 -1.47
C GLY A 9 -3.34 -4.83 -0.78
N VAL A 10 -4.50 -5.05 -0.17
CA VAL A 10 -5.21 -4.02 0.60
C VAL A 10 -4.41 -3.59 1.83
N ILE A 11 -3.79 -4.54 2.53
CA ILE A 11 -2.92 -4.26 3.69
C ILE A 11 -1.75 -3.37 3.27
N LEU A 12 -1.13 -3.64 2.13
CA LEU A 12 0.00 -2.86 1.63
C LEU A 12 -0.40 -1.42 1.27
N ILE A 13 -1.60 -1.22 0.72
CA ILE A 13 -2.19 0.11 0.48
C ILE A 13 -2.40 0.86 1.81
N ILE A 14 -2.95 0.19 2.83
CA ILE A 14 -3.18 0.78 4.15
C ILE A 14 -1.86 1.24 4.78
N ILE A 15 -0.80 0.44 4.67
CA ILE A 15 0.53 0.82 5.17
C ILE A 15 1.03 2.09 4.48
N GLY A 16 0.92 2.17 3.14
CA GLY A 16 1.30 3.37 2.40
C GLY A 16 0.50 4.61 2.83
N ALA A 17 -0.81 4.46 3.07
CA ALA A 17 -1.65 5.54 3.57
C ALA A 17 -1.25 5.99 5.00
N VAL A 18 -0.94 5.06 5.89
CA VAL A 18 -0.49 5.37 7.26
C VAL A 18 0.84 6.12 7.24
N ILE A 19 1.78 5.77 6.36
CA ILE A 19 3.04 6.51 6.21
C ILE A 19 2.78 7.94 5.75
N LEU A 20 1.85 8.17 4.81
CA LEU A 20 1.46 9.52 4.38
C LEU A 20 0.82 10.32 5.52
N ILE A 21 -0.04 9.69 6.34
CA ILE A 21 -0.64 10.34 7.51
C ILE A 21 0.43 10.72 8.54
N ALA A 22 1.42 9.84 8.78
CA ALA A 22 2.54 10.14 9.66
C ALA A 22 3.43 11.27 9.10
N CYS A 23 3.65 11.28 7.78
CA CYS A 23 4.37 12.34 7.07
C CYS A 23 3.67 13.70 7.24
N PHE A 24 2.34 13.72 7.14
CA PHE A 24 1.52 14.90 7.43
C PHE A 24 1.64 15.35 8.90
N ALA A 25 1.52 14.42 9.84
CA ALA A 25 1.57 14.73 11.28
C ALA A 25 2.95 15.19 11.78
N THR A 26 4.03 14.85 11.07
CA THR A 26 5.42 15.19 11.42
C THR A 26 5.97 16.38 10.64
N GLU A 27 5.12 17.09 9.90
CA GLU A 27 5.49 18.23 9.04
C GLU A 27 6.52 17.88 7.94
N ASN A 28 6.69 16.59 7.63
CA ASN A 28 7.67 16.11 6.66
C ASN A 28 7.12 16.04 5.22
N VAL A 29 6.07 16.81 4.92
CA VAL A 29 5.28 16.78 3.67
C VAL A 29 6.07 17.17 2.41
N ASN A 30 7.27 17.70 2.56
CA ASN A 30 8.23 18.06 1.50
C ASN A 30 9.20 16.91 1.18
N ASN A 31 9.27 15.87 2.00
CA ASN A 31 10.24 14.81 1.79
C ASN A 31 9.82 13.87 0.65
N ASN A 32 10.27 14.19 -0.56
CA ASN A 32 9.99 13.42 -1.78
C ASN A 32 10.38 11.94 -1.67
N THR A 33 11.35 11.59 -0.81
CA THR A 33 11.67 10.19 -0.55
C THR A 33 10.51 9.51 0.17
N ILE A 34 9.90 10.13 1.19
CA ILE A 34 8.76 9.57 1.91
C ILE A 34 7.50 9.58 1.03
N LEU A 35 7.23 10.68 0.32
CA LEU A 35 6.08 10.74 -0.59
C LEU A 35 6.21 9.70 -1.71
N GLY A 36 7.38 9.62 -2.35
CA GLY A 36 7.65 8.67 -3.43
C GLY A 36 7.58 7.22 -2.98
N THR A 37 8.19 6.88 -1.83
CA THR A 37 8.14 5.51 -1.29
C THR A 37 6.72 5.10 -0.92
N SER A 38 5.94 6.00 -0.30
CA SER A 38 4.54 5.75 0.04
C SER A 38 3.67 5.57 -1.20
N PHE A 39 3.91 6.38 -2.23
CA PHE A 39 3.22 6.26 -3.51
C PHE A 39 3.51 4.92 -4.19
N VAL A 40 4.79 4.53 -4.27
CA VAL A 40 5.20 3.22 -4.81
C VAL A 40 4.55 2.08 -4.02
N LEU A 41 4.52 2.15 -2.69
CA LEU A 41 3.85 1.17 -1.82
C LEU A 41 2.37 1.00 -2.17
N ILE A 42 1.65 2.10 -2.37
CA ILE A 42 0.23 2.09 -2.74
C ILE A 42 0.05 1.45 -4.12
N ILE A 43 0.86 1.81 -5.11
CA ILE A 43 0.79 1.24 -6.47
C ILE A 43 1.08 -0.26 -6.45
N VAL A 44 2.13 -0.69 -5.75
CA VAL A 44 2.48 -2.12 -5.61
C VAL A 44 1.38 -2.87 -4.86
N GLY A 45 0.78 -2.28 -3.83
CA GLY A 45 -0.36 -2.85 -3.11
C GLY A 45 -1.59 -3.04 -4.01
N LEU A 46 -1.88 -2.06 -4.87
CA LEU A 46 -2.98 -2.14 -5.83
C LEU A 46 -2.74 -3.23 -6.88
N ILE A 47 -1.54 -3.31 -7.46
CA ILE A 47 -1.15 -4.35 -8.41
C ILE A 47 -1.26 -5.74 -7.75
N SER A 48 -0.75 -5.87 -6.52
CA SER A 48 -0.80 -7.12 -5.77
C SER A 48 -2.24 -7.54 -5.49
N TYR A 49 -3.11 -6.60 -5.10
CA TYR A 49 -4.52 -6.88 -4.88
C TYR A 49 -5.20 -7.41 -6.14
N ILE A 50 -4.98 -6.76 -7.29
CA ILE A 50 -5.55 -7.17 -8.57
C ILE A 50 -5.06 -8.57 -8.96
N LEU A 51 -3.74 -8.82 -8.90
CA LEU A 51 -3.15 -10.11 -9.28
C LEU A 51 -3.64 -11.25 -8.38
N ILE A 52 -3.72 -11.01 -7.07
CA ILE A 52 -4.19 -12.01 -6.10
C ILE A 52 -5.68 -12.30 -6.29
N ASN A 53 -6.52 -11.28 -6.46
CA ASN A 53 -7.94 -11.51 -6.71
C ASN A 53 -8.20 -12.23 -8.03
N LYS A 54 -7.40 -11.93 -9.07
CA LYS A 54 -7.48 -12.63 -10.35
C LYS A 54 -7.13 -14.12 -10.20
N ARG A 55 -6.01 -14.43 -9.55
CA ARG A 55 -5.56 -15.82 -9.30
C ARG A 55 -6.42 -16.65 -8.35
N ILE A 56 -7.22 -16.03 -7.48
CA ILE A 56 -8.10 -16.75 -6.55
C ILE A 56 -9.50 -16.98 -7.16
N THR A 57 -9.86 -16.19 -8.17
CA THR A 57 -11.15 -16.30 -8.87
C THR A 57 -11.10 -17.29 -10.03
N ASP A 58 -9.92 -17.54 -10.61
CA ASP A 58 -9.60 -18.72 -11.43
C ASP A 58 -9.37 -19.96 -10.55
#